data_AF-A0AAV6Z2Q7-F1
#
_entry.id   AF-A0AAV6Z2Q7-F1
#
_cell.length_a   1.000
_cell.length_b   1.000
_cell.length_c   1.000
_cell.angle_alpha   90.00
_cell.angle_beta   90.00
_cell.angle_gamma   90.00
#
_symmetry.space_group_name_H-M   'P 1'
#
loop_
_entity.id
_entity.type
_entity.pdbx_description
1 polymer ?
#
loop_
_entity_poly.entity_id
_entity_poly.type
_entity_poly.pdbx_seq_one_letter_code
_entity_poly.pdbx_strand_id
1 'polypeptide(L)'
;MDFTGGEIYQSSFDPKAYLASFCSLGSGRDDILAFRLKKLFETFGPGGLGGDMLLDIGTGPSIYHLLSACESFPHIITTDFTDSNRQELERWLRREPGTFDWSEIVKTVCGLEGHSRDNWMEKENKLRSRIQKVLKCDVTKSNPLDPTVIPPVDCLITALCLETACRDIDMYNRSLKNITTLLKPGGHLVLIGVLGDSFYKVGNP
;
A
#
# COMPACT_ATOMS: atom_id res chain seq x y z
N MET A 1 -20.56 -5.51 -15.50
CA MET A 1 -19.26 -6.21 -15.48
C MET A 1 -19.34 -7.23 -14.37
N ASP A 2 -18.85 -8.44 -14.60
CA ASP A 2 -18.75 -9.46 -13.55
C ASP A 2 -17.57 -9.15 -12.63
N PHE A 3 -17.60 -9.69 -11.41
CA PHE A 3 -16.53 -9.49 -10.42
C PHE A 3 -15.21 -10.12 -10.89
N THR A 4 -14.12 -9.36 -10.80
CA THR A 4 -12.77 -9.81 -11.14
C THR A 4 -12.17 -10.61 -10.00
N GLY A 5 -12.06 -11.93 -10.16
CA GLY A 5 -11.41 -12.82 -9.19
C GLY A 5 -9.89 -12.73 -9.20
N GLY A 6 -9.25 -13.24 -8.13
CA GLY A 6 -7.80 -13.22 -7.96
C GLY A 6 -7.01 -13.83 -9.12
N GLU A 7 -7.52 -14.87 -9.79
CA GLU A 7 -6.87 -15.47 -10.96
C GLU A 7 -6.62 -14.47 -12.09
N ILE A 8 -7.55 -13.55 -12.33
CA ILE A 8 -7.41 -12.52 -13.36
C ILE A 8 -6.35 -11.50 -12.95
N TYR A 9 -6.31 -11.12 -11.67
CA TYR A 9 -5.22 -10.28 -11.15
C TYR A 9 -3.87 -10.95 -11.39
N GLN A 10 -3.75 -12.22 -11.01
CA GLN A 10 -2.54 -13.00 -11.14
C GLN A 10 -2.05 -13.14 -12.59
N SER A 11 -2.96 -13.28 -13.55
CA SER A 11 -2.61 -13.48 -14.96
C SER A 11 -2.46 -12.20 -15.78
N SER A 12 -3.12 -11.10 -15.38
CA SER A 12 -3.37 -9.97 -16.29
C SER A 12 -3.14 -8.58 -15.69
N PHE A 13 -2.89 -8.47 -14.38
CA PHE A 13 -2.63 -7.17 -13.78
C PHE A 13 -1.23 -6.65 -14.17
N ASP A 14 -1.20 -5.49 -14.85
CA ASP A 14 0.02 -4.79 -15.22
C ASP A 14 0.36 -3.71 -14.18
N PRO A 15 1.41 -3.92 -13.35
CA PRO A 15 1.78 -2.96 -12.31
C PRO A 15 2.23 -1.61 -12.88
N LYS A 16 2.90 -1.59 -14.03
CA LYS A 16 3.41 -0.35 -14.63
C LYS A 16 2.27 0.48 -15.21
N ALA A 17 1.32 -0.18 -15.88
CA ALA A 17 0.12 0.49 -16.36
C ALA A 17 -0.73 1.03 -15.21
N TYR A 18 -0.80 0.31 -14.08
CA TYR A 18 -1.48 0.79 -12.88
C TYR A 18 -0.80 2.05 -12.33
N LEU A 19 0.51 2.01 -12.10
CA LEU A 19 1.25 3.17 -11.58
C LEU A 19 1.15 4.37 -12.51
N ALA A 20 1.23 4.16 -13.83
CA ALA A 20 1.06 5.22 -14.81
C ALA A 20 -0.34 5.89 -14.75
N SER A 21 -1.38 5.12 -14.41
CA SER A 21 -2.77 5.57 -14.40
C SER A 21 -3.21 6.20 -13.07
N PHE A 22 -2.58 5.82 -11.96
CA PHE A 22 -3.02 6.17 -10.61
C PHE A 22 -1.97 6.88 -9.74
N CYS A 23 -0.70 6.82 -10.13
CA CYS A 23 0.42 7.39 -9.36
C CYS A 23 1.25 8.41 -10.16
N SER A 24 0.95 8.66 -11.44
CA SER A 24 1.56 9.75 -12.20
C SER A 24 0.85 11.08 -11.93
N LEU A 25 1.63 12.13 -11.72
CA LEU A 25 1.11 13.51 -11.74
C LEU A 25 0.63 13.86 -13.16
N GLY A 26 -0.41 14.70 -13.26
CA GLY A 26 -1.04 15.04 -14.52
C GLY A 26 -2.00 13.96 -15.05
N SER A 27 -2.29 12.92 -14.26
CA SER A 27 -3.25 11.86 -14.61
C SER A 27 -4.72 12.28 -14.42
N GLY A 28 -4.96 13.53 -13.99
CA GLY A 28 -6.28 14.02 -13.61
C GLY A 28 -6.76 13.51 -12.25
N ARG A 29 -5.88 12.85 -11.47
CA ARG A 29 -6.17 12.34 -10.11
C ARG A 29 -5.33 13.00 -9.03
N ASP A 30 -4.61 14.05 -9.38
CA ASP A 30 -3.63 14.72 -8.53
C ASP A 30 -4.25 15.19 -7.21
N ASP A 31 -5.49 15.73 -7.24
CA ASP A 31 -6.21 16.17 -6.04
C ASP A 31 -6.51 15.03 -5.07
N ILE A 32 -6.90 13.86 -5.60
CA ILE A 32 -7.20 12.67 -4.78
C ILE A 32 -5.91 12.12 -4.17
N LEU A 33 -4.83 12.08 -4.97
CA LEU A 33 -3.52 11.67 -4.48
C LEU A 33 -3.01 12.63 -3.40
N ALA A 34 -3.07 13.94 -3.63
CA ALA A 34 -2.68 14.96 -2.66
C ALA A 34 -3.50 14.87 -1.37
N PHE A 35 -4.82 14.65 -1.48
CA PHE A 35 -5.68 14.40 -0.32
C PHE A 35 -5.22 13.17 0.48
N ARG A 36 -4.95 12.05 -0.19
CA ARG A 36 -4.45 10.83 0.47
C ARG A 36 -3.13 11.08 1.17
N LEU A 37 -2.15 11.69 0.50
CA LEU A 37 -0.85 12.01 1.07
C LEU A 37 -0.98 12.90 2.32
N LYS A 38 -1.84 13.91 2.27
CA LYS A 38 -2.13 14.77 3.42
C LYS A 38 -2.74 13.98 4.58
N LYS A 39 -3.71 13.11 4.32
CA LYS A 39 -4.35 12.29 5.37
C LYS A 39 -3.39 11.25 5.98
N LEU A 40 -2.51 10.69 5.17
CA LEU A 40 -1.45 9.80 5.65
C LEU A 40 -0.46 10.54 6.53
N PHE A 41 -0.06 11.76 6.16
CA PHE A 41 0.77 12.62 7.00
C PHE A 41 0.06 12.97 8.32
N GLU A 42 -1.22 13.38 8.30
CA GLU A 42 -1.99 13.64 9.52
C GLU A 42 -2.12 12.40 10.42
N THR A 43 -2.11 11.19 9.83
CA THR A 43 -2.24 9.92 10.56
C THR A 43 -0.92 9.47 11.18
N PHE A 44 0.19 9.57 10.46
CA PHE A 44 1.50 9.00 10.86
C PHE A 44 2.54 10.04 11.29
N GLY A 45 2.26 11.33 11.06
CA GLY A 45 3.15 12.44 11.39
C GLY A 45 3.31 12.68 12.89
N PRO A 46 3.92 13.81 13.29
CA PRO A 46 4.20 14.11 14.69
C PRO A 46 2.95 14.02 15.59
N GLY A 47 3.02 13.18 16.63
CA GLY A 47 1.90 12.93 17.55
C GLY A 47 0.83 11.98 17.01
N GLY A 48 1.00 11.45 15.80
CA GLY A 48 0.15 10.44 15.18
C GLY A 48 0.51 9.01 15.60
N LEU A 49 0.10 8.05 14.77
CA LEU A 49 0.33 6.62 14.99
C LEU A 49 1.81 6.26 14.82
N GLY A 50 2.31 5.43 15.73
CA GLY A 50 3.66 4.87 15.69
C GLY A 50 3.73 3.56 16.45
N GLY A 51 4.82 2.81 16.26
CA GLY A 51 5.02 1.51 16.89
C GLY A 51 6.22 0.78 16.30
N ASP A 52 6.46 -0.46 16.74
CA ASP A 52 7.63 -1.22 16.29
C ASP A 52 7.42 -1.80 14.88
N MET A 53 6.25 -2.39 14.63
CA MET A 53 5.97 -3.12 13.40
C MET A 53 4.66 -2.68 12.73
N LEU A 54 4.75 -2.36 11.43
CA LEU A 54 3.61 -2.12 10.56
C LEU A 54 3.50 -3.21 9.49
N LEU A 55 2.28 -3.69 9.29
CA LEU A 55 1.92 -4.59 8.18
C LEU A 55 1.08 -3.85 7.15
N ASP A 56 1.50 -3.92 5.89
CA ASP A 56 0.73 -3.41 4.77
C ASP A 56 0.09 -4.57 3.99
N ILE A 57 -1.23 -4.55 3.90
CA ILE A 57 -2.06 -5.59 3.25
C ILE A 57 -2.58 -5.07 1.91
N GLY A 58 -2.17 -5.75 0.84
CA GLY A 58 -2.53 -5.38 -0.53
C GLY A 58 -1.78 -4.14 -1.00
N THR A 59 -0.46 -4.12 -0.79
CA THR A 59 0.46 -3.03 -1.16
C THR A 59 0.32 -2.63 -2.64
N GLY A 60 0.00 -3.61 -3.50
CA GLY A 60 0.13 -3.47 -4.94
C GLY A 60 1.57 -3.14 -5.34
N PRO A 61 1.78 -2.44 -6.46
CA PRO A 61 3.11 -1.98 -6.88
C PRO A 61 3.46 -0.59 -6.31
N SER A 62 2.69 -0.10 -5.32
CA SER A 62 2.73 1.30 -4.87
C SER A 62 3.44 1.49 -3.53
N ILE A 63 4.00 2.68 -3.30
CA ILE A 63 4.71 2.99 -2.02
C ILE A 63 4.17 4.22 -1.30
N TYR A 64 3.27 4.99 -1.92
CA TYR A 64 2.91 6.33 -1.46
C TYR A 64 2.29 6.33 -0.05
N HIS A 65 1.53 5.29 0.29
CA HIS A 65 0.86 5.14 1.58
C HIS A 65 1.80 4.78 2.73
N LEU A 66 3.05 4.43 2.42
CA LEU A 66 4.08 4.11 3.42
C LEU A 66 5.06 5.24 3.66
N LEU A 67 5.02 6.31 2.85
CA LEU A 67 6.01 7.39 2.90
C LEU A 67 6.00 8.12 4.25
N SER A 68 4.84 8.50 4.77
CA SER A 68 4.77 9.10 6.12
C SER A 68 4.86 8.05 7.23
N ALA A 69 4.37 6.84 6.99
CA ALA A 69 4.43 5.75 7.97
C ALA A 69 5.87 5.35 8.34
N CYS A 70 6.82 5.41 7.39
CA CYS A 70 8.21 4.99 7.64
C CYS A 70 8.99 5.90 8.60
N GLU A 71 8.43 7.06 8.97
CA GLU A 71 8.97 7.92 10.03
C GLU A 71 8.70 7.35 11.42
N SER A 72 7.56 6.68 11.59
CA SER A 72 7.03 6.24 12.89
C SER A 72 7.09 4.73 13.08
N PHE A 73 7.43 3.97 12.03
CA PHE A 73 7.57 2.52 12.05
C PHE A 73 8.93 2.07 11.52
N PRO A 74 9.83 1.54 12.37
CA PRO A 74 11.15 1.08 11.95
C PRO A 74 11.13 -0.26 11.21
N HIS A 75 10.04 -1.03 11.34
CA HIS A 75 9.87 -2.32 10.68
C HIS A 75 8.56 -2.36 9.90
N ILE A 76 8.65 -2.52 8.58
CA ILE A 76 7.50 -2.60 7.67
C ILE A 76 7.55 -3.95 6.94
N ILE A 77 6.43 -4.67 6.95
CA ILE A 77 6.19 -5.83 6.10
C ILE A 77 5.17 -5.41 5.05
N THR A 78 5.49 -5.59 3.77
CA THR A 78 4.55 -5.35 2.67
C THR A 78 4.05 -6.66 2.11
N THR A 79 2.81 -6.68 1.63
CA THR A 79 2.18 -7.89 1.15
C THR A 79 1.26 -7.63 -0.03
N ASP A 80 1.25 -8.52 -1.01
CA ASP A 80 0.29 -8.45 -2.11
C ASP A 80 -0.08 -9.82 -2.64
N PHE A 81 -1.34 -9.96 -3.09
CA PHE A 81 -1.78 -11.16 -3.77
C PHE A 81 -1.06 -11.33 -5.10
N THR A 82 -0.88 -10.30 -5.91
CA THR A 82 -0.39 -10.46 -7.29
C THR A 82 1.13 -10.57 -7.34
N ASP A 83 1.65 -11.59 -8.01
CA ASP A 83 3.11 -11.79 -8.06
C ASP A 83 3.83 -10.67 -8.83
N SER A 84 3.22 -10.14 -9.91
CA SER A 84 3.79 -9.03 -10.69
C SER A 84 3.93 -7.74 -9.87
N ASN A 85 2.98 -7.46 -8.96
CA ASN A 85 3.06 -6.33 -8.04
C ASN A 85 4.24 -6.46 -7.07
N ARG A 86 4.38 -7.63 -6.43
CA ARG A 86 5.50 -7.88 -5.50
C ARG A 86 6.84 -7.79 -6.21
N GLN A 87 6.93 -8.33 -7.43
CA GLN A 87 8.14 -8.22 -8.25
C GLN A 87 8.47 -6.75 -8.57
N GLU A 88 7.50 -5.93 -8.97
CA GLU A 88 7.75 -4.51 -9.25
C GLU A 88 8.23 -3.75 -8.00
N LEU A 89 7.63 -4.02 -6.83
CA LEU A 89 8.07 -3.45 -5.56
C LEU A 89 9.51 -3.90 -5.20
N GLU A 90 9.82 -5.19 -5.34
CA GLU A 90 11.16 -5.72 -5.09
C GLU A 90 12.22 -5.12 -6.01
N ARG A 91 11.87 -4.86 -7.28
CA ARG A 91 12.76 -4.17 -8.23
C ARG A 91 13.04 -2.74 -7.79
N TRP A 92 12.02 -2.03 -7.31
CA TRP A 92 12.18 -0.68 -6.75
C TRP A 92 13.03 -0.68 -5.46
N LEU A 93 12.86 -1.67 -4.58
CA LEU A 93 13.69 -1.86 -3.38
C LEU A 93 15.16 -2.08 -3.75
N ARG A 94 15.44 -2.84 -4.81
CA ARG A 94 16.77 -3.11 -5.35
C ARG A 94 17.38 -1.98 -6.19
N ARG A 95 16.67 -0.85 -6.35
CA ARG A 95 17.09 0.29 -7.20
C ARG A 95 17.33 -0.11 -8.66
N GLU A 96 16.56 -1.06 -9.17
CA GLU A 96 16.70 -1.45 -10.56
C GLU A 96 16.28 -0.33 -11.51
N PRO A 97 16.99 -0.16 -12.64
CA PRO A 97 16.59 0.80 -13.67
C PRO A 97 15.23 0.42 -14.27
N GLY A 98 14.48 1.43 -14.70
CA GLY A 98 13.16 1.23 -15.34
C GLY A 98 12.04 0.82 -14.37
N THR A 99 12.22 1.10 -13.09
CA THR A 99 11.14 1.13 -12.08
C THR A 99 10.45 2.49 -12.11
N PHE A 100 9.23 2.57 -11.55
CA PHE A 100 8.47 3.81 -11.52
C PHE A 100 9.19 4.93 -10.77
N ASP A 101 9.18 6.14 -11.34
CA ASP A 101 9.76 7.33 -10.72
C ASP A 101 8.80 7.92 -9.68
N TRP A 102 9.10 7.67 -8.41
CA TRP A 102 8.33 8.18 -7.28
C TRP A 102 8.75 9.60 -6.85
N SER A 103 9.78 10.20 -7.44
CA SER A 103 10.46 11.38 -6.91
C SER A 103 9.51 12.55 -6.64
N GLU A 104 8.57 12.86 -7.54
CA GLU A 104 7.62 13.97 -7.34
C GLU A 104 6.61 13.72 -6.22
N ILE A 105 6.16 12.46 -6.05
CA ILE A 105 5.31 12.08 -4.91
C ILE A 105 6.12 12.21 -3.61
N VAL A 106 7.36 11.71 -3.59
CA VAL A 106 8.22 11.76 -2.41
C VAL A 106 8.55 13.21 -2.03
N LYS A 107 8.87 14.07 -3.01
CA LYS A 107 9.06 15.52 -2.80
C LYS A 107 7.82 16.17 -2.17
N THR A 108 6.63 15.78 -2.64
CA THR A 108 5.36 16.28 -2.09
C THR A 108 5.22 15.87 -0.62
N VAL A 109 5.52 14.62 -0.27
CA VAL A 109 5.51 14.16 1.13
C VAL A 109 6.55 14.89 1.99
N CYS A 110 7.78 15.07 1.49
CA CYS A 110 8.80 15.85 2.21
C CYS A 110 8.29 17.26 2.53
N GLY A 111 7.63 17.93 1.57
CA GLY A 111 7.04 19.25 1.79
C GLY A 111 5.90 19.24 2.83
N LEU A 112 5.03 18.23 2.81
CA LEU A 112 3.97 18.05 3.81
C LEU A 112 4.54 17.87 5.23
N GLU A 113 5.66 17.17 5.34
CA GLU A 113 6.36 16.89 6.60
C GLU A 113 7.23 18.07 7.08
N GLY A 114 7.23 19.21 6.38
CA GLY A 114 8.02 20.38 6.73
C GLY A 114 9.52 20.24 6.45
N HIS A 115 9.90 19.28 5.60
CA HIS A 115 11.28 19.07 5.14
C HIS A 115 11.51 19.69 3.76
N SER A 116 12.79 19.86 3.39
CA SER A 116 13.14 20.27 2.02
C SER A 116 12.68 19.21 1.02
N ARG A 117 12.11 19.64 -0.11
CA ARG A 117 11.79 18.75 -1.24
C ARG A 117 13.05 18.07 -1.78
N ASP A 118 14.22 18.69 -1.64
CA ASP A 118 15.49 18.12 -2.11
C ASP A 118 15.91 16.87 -1.33
N ASN A 119 15.34 16.64 -0.14
CA ASN A 119 15.62 15.46 0.68
C ASN A 119 14.86 14.20 0.23
N TRP A 120 14.18 14.24 -0.93
CA TRP A 120 13.36 13.13 -1.42
C TRP A 120 14.15 11.81 -1.51
N MET A 121 15.42 11.84 -1.90
CA MET A 121 16.26 10.63 -1.93
C MET A 121 16.47 10.02 -0.55
N GLU A 122 16.64 10.85 0.48
CA GLU A 122 16.82 10.38 1.87
C GLU A 122 15.55 9.71 2.37
N LYS A 123 14.39 10.32 2.11
CA LYS A 123 13.07 9.77 2.43
C LYS A 123 12.83 8.43 1.73
N GLU A 124 13.12 8.38 0.44
CA GLU A 124 13.00 7.16 -0.37
C GLU A 124 13.92 6.05 0.16
N ASN A 125 15.17 6.39 0.50
CA ASN A 125 16.13 5.46 1.10
C ASN A 125 15.70 4.98 2.48
N LYS A 126 15.11 5.85 3.28
CA LYS A 126 14.54 5.50 4.59
C LYS A 126 13.41 4.49 4.42
N LEU A 127 12.45 4.73 3.51
CA LEU A 127 11.39 3.75 3.26
C LEU A 127 11.95 2.39 2.83
N ARG A 128 12.91 2.38 1.88
CA ARG A 128 13.58 1.13 1.46
C ARG A 128 14.21 0.38 2.63
N SER A 129 14.84 1.08 3.58
CA SER A 129 15.47 0.43 4.74
C SER A 129 14.48 -0.02 5.81
N ARG A 130 13.28 0.56 5.86
CA ARG A 130 12.19 0.12 6.77
C ARG A 130 11.47 -1.12 6.27
N ILE A 131 11.36 -1.30 4.95
CA ILE A 131 10.71 -2.49 4.37
C ILE A 131 11.62 -3.71 4.52
N GLN A 132 11.20 -4.66 5.36
CA GLN A 132 12.00 -5.84 5.70
C GLN A 132 11.67 -7.04 4.82
N LYS A 133 10.41 -7.18 4.42
CA LYS A 133 9.89 -8.34 3.68
C LYS A 133 8.78 -7.91 2.74
N VAL A 134 8.75 -8.55 1.57
CA VAL A 134 7.65 -8.51 0.61
C VAL A 134 7.06 -9.93 0.56
N LEU A 135 5.82 -10.11 1.01
CA LEU A 135 5.20 -11.44 1.17
C LEU A 135 3.95 -11.60 0.30
N LYS A 136 3.63 -12.85 -0.07
CA LYS A 136 2.31 -13.19 -0.64
C LYS A 136 1.26 -13.07 0.47
N CYS A 137 0.10 -12.52 0.14
CA CYS A 137 -1.09 -12.59 0.99
C CYS A 137 -2.35 -12.95 0.18
N ASP A 138 -3.35 -13.49 0.85
CA ASP A 138 -4.71 -13.65 0.33
C ASP A 138 -5.74 -13.32 1.42
N VAL A 139 -6.30 -12.11 1.35
CA VAL A 139 -7.27 -11.60 2.36
C VAL A 139 -8.55 -12.41 2.42
N THR A 140 -8.83 -13.23 1.41
CA THR A 140 -10.03 -14.08 1.35
C THR A 140 -9.89 -15.34 2.23
N LYS A 141 -8.66 -15.67 2.64
CA LYS A 141 -8.37 -16.79 3.55
C LYS A 141 -8.50 -16.37 5.00
N SER A 142 -8.81 -17.34 5.86
CA SER A 142 -8.86 -17.14 7.31
C SER A 142 -7.51 -16.74 7.91
N ASN A 143 -6.41 -17.27 7.36
CA ASN A 143 -5.05 -16.82 7.61
C ASN A 143 -4.49 -16.17 6.34
N PRO A 144 -4.49 -14.83 6.24
CA PRO A 144 -4.10 -14.14 5.01
C PRO A 144 -2.64 -14.34 4.59
N LEU A 145 -1.75 -14.74 5.51
CA LEU A 145 -0.31 -14.87 5.25
C LEU A 145 0.16 -16.33 5.18
N ASP A 146 -0.75 -17.30 5.22
CA ASP A 146 -0.40 -18.72 5.20
C ASP A 146 0.51 -19.07 4.00
N PRO A 147 1.59 -19.86 4.18
CA PRO A 147 2.04 -20.53 5.42
C PRO A 147 2.99 -19.68 6.28
N THR A 148 3.16 -18.39 5.97
CA THR A 148 4.07 -17.50 6.69
C THR A 148 3.46 -17.05 8.01
N VAL A 149 4.25 -17.14 9.08
CA VAL A 149 3.87 -16.66 10.41
C VAL A 149 4.70 -15.42 10.75
N ILE A 150 4.02 -14.36 11.18
CA ILE A 150 4.64 -13.13 11.67
C ILE A 150 4.15 -12.87 13.10
N PRO A 151 4.92 -12.16 13.94
CA PRO A 151 4.40 -11.68 15.21
C PRO A 151 3.23 -10.70 14.97
N PRO A 152 2.28 -10.58 15.93
CA PRO A 152 1.24 -9.56 15.85
C PRO A 152 1.85 -8.15 15.74
N VAL A 153 1.26 -7.30 14.90
CA VAL A 153 1.80 -5.98 14.56
C VAL A 153 1.11 -4.86 15.33
N ASP A 154 1.79 -3.72 15.47
CA ASP A 154 1.27 -2.53 16.15
C ASP A 154 0.27 -1.76 15.27
N CYS A 155 0.52 -1.76 13.96
CA CYS A 155 -0.33 -1.11 12.98
C CYS A 155 -0.50 -1.97 11.73
N LEU A 156 -1.73 -1.99 11.20
CA LEU A 156 -2.04 -2.58 9.90
C LEU A 156 -2.57 -1.46 9.01
N ILE A 157 -2.00 -1.31 7.82
CA ILE A 157 -2.54 -0.45 6.77
C ILE A 157 -3.03 -1.29 5.61
N THR A 158 -4.13 -0.88 5.00
CA THR A 158 -4.59 -1.42 3.72
C THR A 158 -5.12 -0.28 2.86
N ALA A 159 -4.66 -0.18 1.63
CA ALA A 159 -4.99 0.90 0.72
C ALA A 159 -5.54 0.35 -0.60
N LEU A 160 -6.83 0.58 -0.84
CA LEU A 160 -7.55 0.24 -2.07
C LEU A 160 -7.59 -1.27 -2.39
N CYS A 161 -7.47 -2.11 -1.36
CA CYS A 161 -7.38 -3.57 -1.49
C CYS A 161 -8.70 -4.28 -1.20
N LEU A 162 -9.35 -4.01 -0.06
CA LEU A 162 -10.47 -4.86 0.38
C LEU A 162 -11.69 -4.75 -0.55
N GLU A 163 -11.99 -3.56 -1.05
CA GLU A 163 -13.10 -3.34 -1.99
C GLU A 163 -12.82 -3.93 -3.38
N THR A 164 -11.54 -4.14 -3.73
CA THR A 164 -11.15 -4.73 -5.01
C THR A 164 -11.03 -6.26 -4.92
N ALA A 165 -10.69 -6.79 -3.74
CA ALA A 165 -10.53 -8.22 -3.48
C ALA A 165 -11.82 -8.93 -3.04
N CYS A 166 -12.81 -8.20 -2.54
CA CYS A 166 -14.05 -8.78 -2.00
C CYS A 166 -15.24 -8.55 -2.93
N ARG A 167 -15.92 -9.63 -3.30
CA ARG A 167 -17.07 -9.59 -4.23
C ARG A 167 -18.30 -8.90 -3.64
N ASP A 168 -18.50 -9.05 -2.34
CA ASP A 168 -19.69 -8.60 -1.63
C ASP A 168 -19.34 -8.16 -0.21
N ILE A 169 -20.31 -7.55 0.47
CA ILE A 169 -20.15 -7.01 1.82
C ILE A 169 -19.85 -8.10 2.85
N ASP A 170 -20.37 -9.33 2.65
CA ASP A 170 -20.14 -10.43 3.57
C ASP A 170 -18.69 -10.90 3.49
N MET A 171 -18.15 -11.00 2.27
CA MET A 171 -16.74 -11.28 2.03
C MET A 171 -15.85 -10.15 2.55
N TYR A 172 -16.23 -8.89 2.34
CA TYR A 172 -15.51 -7.73 2.89
C TYR A 172 -15.41 -7.81 4.42
N ASN A 173 -16.53 -8.06 5.10
CA ASN A 173 -16.58 -8.18 6.56
C ASN A 173 -15.74 -9.36 7.07
N ARG A 174 -15.76 -10.51 6.38
CA ARG A 174 -14.91 -11.66 6.72
C ARG A 174 -13.43 -11.35 6.51
N SER A 175 -13.06 -10.78 5.38
CA SER A 175 -11.67 -10.41 5.08
C SER A 175 -11.12 -9.39 6.08
N LEU A 176 -11.93 -8.37 6.42
CA LEU A 176 -11.59 -7.39 7.45
C LEU A 176 -11.36 -8.05 8.82
N LYS A 177 -12.24 -8.99 9.20
CA LYS A 177 -12.07 -9.78 10.42
C LYS A 177 -10.79 -10.63 10.38
N ASN A 178 -10.45 -11.22 9.24
CA ASN A 178 -9.26 -12.07 9.12
C ASN A 178 -7.97 -11.25 9.23
N ILE A 179 -7.86 -10.13 8.52
CA ILE A 179 -6.63 -9.31 8.57
C ILE A 179 -6.41 -8.69 9.95
N THR A 180 -7.48 -8.34 10.68
CA THR A 180 -7.37 -7.75 12.02
C THR A 180 -6.91 -8.75 13.07
N THR A 181 -6.93 -10.06 12.80
CA THR A 181 -6.29 -11.05 13.68
C THR A 181 -4.77 -10.93 13.75
N LEU A 182 -4.16 -10.21 12.79
CA LEU A 182 -2.71 -9.96 12.74
C LEU A 182 -2.31 -8.76 13.63
N LEU A 183 -3.26 -8.02 14.19
CA LEU A 183 -3.01 -6.89 15.08
C LEU A 183 -2.80 -7.36 16.53
N LYS A 184 -1.91 -6.66 17.25
CA LYS A 184 -1.89 -6.72 18.72
C LYS A 184 -3.22 -6.24 19.30
N PRO A 185 -3.64 -6.71 20.48
CA PRO A 185 -4.69 -6.05 21.25
C PRO A 185 -4.34 -4.56 21.45
N GLY A 186 -5.25 -3.66 21.05
CA GLY A 186 -5.02 -2.22 21.08
C GLY A 186 -4.23 -1.66 19.88
N GLY A 187 -3.85 -2.50 18.92
CA GLY A 187 -3.21 -2.06 17.67
C GLY A 187 -4.17 -1.28 16.75
N HIS A 188 -3.60 -0.62 15.75
CA HIS A 188 -4.34 0.30 14.88
C HIS A 188 -4.57 -0.26 13.48
N LEU A 189 -5.78 -0.08 12.96
CA LEU A 189 -6.10 -0.30 11.55
C LEU A 189 -6.22 1.06 10.84
N VAL A 190 -5.44 1.26 9.79
CA VAL A 190 -5.55 2.39 8.87
C VAL A 190 -6.08 1.86 7.53
N LEU A 191 -7.24 2.36 7.10
CA LEU A 191 -7.91 1.88 5.89
C LEU A 191 -8.13 3.04 4.92
N ILE A 192 -7.64 2.89 3.70
CA ILE A 192 -7.94 3.77 2.57
C ILE A 192 -8.76 2.97 1.57
N GLY A 193 -9.93 3.46 1.19
CA GLY A 193 -10.81 2.81 0.23
C GLY A 193 -11.45 3.80 -0.74
N VAL A 194 -12.15 3.27 -1.74
CA VAL A 194 -13.02 4.04 -2.64
C VAL A 194 -14.49 3.89 -2.25
N LEU A 195 -15.27 4.96 -2.38
CA LEU A 195 -16.71 4.96 -2.14
C LEU A 195 -17.48 5.06 -3.45
N GLY A 196 -18.59 4.34 -3.55
CA GLY A 196 -19.53 4.43 -4.67
C GLY A 196 -18.99 3.90 -6.01
N ASP A 197 -17.84 3.23 -6.00
CA ASP A 197 -17.23 2.67 -7.19
C ASP A 197 -17.65 1.21 -7.40
N SER A 198 -17.67 0.78 -8.66
CA SER A 198 -18.02 -0.59 -9.06
C SER A 198 -16.98 -1.22 -9.98
N PHE A 199 -16.05 -0.42 -10.54
CA PHE A 199 -14.95 -0.92 -11.35
C PHE A 199 -13.83 0.12 -11.45
N TYR A 200 -12.60 -0.35 -11.65
CA TYR A 200 -11.50 0.49 -12.09
C TYR A 200 -10.83 -0.16 -13.30
N LYS A 201 -10.03 0.62 -14.02
CA LYS A 201 -9.33 0.18 -15.21
C LYS A 201 -7.84 0.41 -15.08
N VAL A 202 -7.06 -0.59 -15.49
CA VAL A 202 -5.61 -0.54 -15.55
C VAL A 202 -5.18 -0.51 -17.01
N GLY A 203 -4.39 0.49 -17.40
CA GLY A 203 -3.95 0.67 -18.78
C GLY A 203 -5.02 1.27 -19.70
N ASN A 204 -4.68 1.34 -20.99
CA ASN A 204 -5.53 1.96 -22.00
C ASN A 204 -6.69 1.02 -22.44
N PRO A 205 -7.76 1.57 -23.03
CA PRO A 205 -8.70 0.78 -23.83
C PRO A 205 -8.06 0.04 -25.00
#